data_AF-A0A1B8V9K9-F1
#
_entry.id   AF-A0A1B8V9K9-F1
#
_cell.length_a   1.000
_cell.length_b   1.000
_cell.length_c   1.000
_cell.angle_alpha   90.00
_cell.angle_beta   90.00
_cell.angle_gamma   90.00
#
_symmetry.space_group_name_H-M   'P 1'
#
loop_
_entity.id
_entity.type
_entity.pdbx_description
1 polymer ?
#
loop_
_entity_poly.entity_id
_entity_poly.type
_entity_poly.pdbx_seq_one_letter_code
_entity_poly.pdbx_strand_id
1 'polypeptide(L)'
;MQCRVDGCDREAHYKGVQLCQMHYFRLRRNGDFTLKLDKKKEDLGYTRVYRITMPGRGYQRLYEPTHPLRDSQGYIAEHRMVMYAKYGAALPDCELCGVPLNWSTCHIDHKDRDVKNNVEENLRPLCPPCNTWRDYPAQASLEKNHRITIDGVTLTPEEWSRVPGVKVSGRTIIGRKSRGYSDFDAVYAQKITHNGRKRIAPAPKTNHKHERSNAVAISIEGVTMTAAEWSRFDGAAVTENTIIDRFRAGWDATEAIVTPAFRRPAGYEAKTAEFRAKVRELKGRAA
;
A
#
# COMPACT_ATOMS: atom_id res chain seq x y z
N MET A 1 -23.53 -62.36 -1.96
CA MET A 1 -22.33 -63.15 -1.60
C MET A 1 -21.19 -62.19 -1.28
N GLN A 2 -20.51 -62.37 -0.15
CA GLN A 2 -19.46 -61.47 0.32
C GLN A 2 -18.08 -61.88 -0.20
N CYS A 3 -17.14 -60.93 -0.14
CA CYS A 3 -15.75 -61.16 -0.47
C CYS A 3 -15.11 -62.16 0.51
N ARG A 4 -14.37 -63.13 -0.01
CA ARG A 4 -13.70 -64.18 0.78
C ARG A 4 -12.54 -63.67 1.67
N VAL A 5 -12.07 -62.45 1.45
CA VAL A 5 -10.95 -61.88 2.21
C VAL A 5 -11.41 -61.51 3.63
N ASP A 6 -10.72 -62.03 4.64
CA ASP A 6 -11.02 -61.79 6.05
C ASP A 6 -11.09 -60.29 6.38
N GLY A 7 -12.17 -59.88 7.06
CA GLY A 7 -12.43 -58.48 7.39
C GLY A 7 -12.94 -57.61 6.23
N CYS A 8 -13.40 -58.22 5.13
CA CYS A 8 -13.99 -57.49 4.00
C CYS A 8 -15.49 -57.76 3.84
N ASP A 9 -16.31 -56.84 4.32
CA ASP A 9 -17.78 -56.94 4.23
C ASP A 9 -18.36 -56.56 2.86
N ARG A 10 -17.51 -56.35 1.84
CA ARG A 10 -17.95 -55.90 0.51
C ARG A 10 -18.50 -57.08 -0.30
N GLU A 11 -19.49 -56.81 -1.13
CA GLU A 11 -20.04 -57.81 -2.05
C GLU A 11 -19.01 -58.27 -3.09
N ALA A 12 -19.02 -59.56 -3.40
CA ALA A 12 -18.15 -60.13 -4.41
C ALA A 12 -18.68 -59.81 -5.82
N HIS A 13 -17.93 -58.98 -6.55
CA HIS A 13 -18.21 -58.63 -7.93
C HIS A 13 -17.82 -59.78 -8.90
N TYR A 14 -16.80 -60.56 -8.54
CA TYR A 14 -16.34 -61.69 -9.32
C TYR A 14 -16.77 -63.01 -8.66
N LYS A 15 -17.98 -63.47 -9.03
CA LYS A 15 -18.67 -64.59 -8.35
C LYS A 15 -17.88 -65.91 -8.40
N GLY A 16 -17.17 -66.21 -9.49
CA GLY A 16 -16.40 -67.46 -9.64
C GLY A 16 -15.20 -67.58 -8.70
N VAL A 17 -14.65 -66.45 -8.24
CA VAL A 17 -13.50 -66.41 -7.31
C VAL A 17 -13.86 -65.83 -5.93
N GLN A 18 -15.13 -65.44 -5.75
CA GLN A 18 -15.67 -64.84 -4.52
C GLN A 18 -14.88 -63.61 -4.03
N LEU A 19 -14.48 -62.73 -4.95
CA LEU A 19 -13.72 -61.51 -4.62
C LEU A 19 -14.47 -60.24 -5.00
N CYS A 20 -14.35 -59.20 -4.15
CA CYS A 20 -14.74 -57.85 -4.52
C CYS A 20 -13.80 -57.30 -5.59
N GLN A 21 -14.24 -56.26 -6.31
CA GLN A 21 -13.47 -55.69 -7.42
C GLN A 21 -12.05 -55.26 -6.99
N MET A 22 -11.94 -54.65 -5.80
CA MET A 22 -10.66 -54.22 -5.24
C MET A 22 -9.70 -55.38 -4.95
N HIS A 23 -10.17 -56.45 -4.32
CA HIS A 23 -9.34 -57.61 -3.97
C HIS A 23 -8.98 -58.45 -5.18
N TYR A 24 -9.88 -58.56 -6.16
CA TYR A 24 -9.57 -59.20 -7.44
C TYR A 24 -8.43 -58.49 -8.18
N PHE A 25 -8.50 -57.16 -8.33
CA PHE A 25 -7.42 -56.41 -8.97
C PHE A 25 -6.13 -56.40 -8.17
N ARG A 26 -6.20 -56.46 -6.84
CA ARG A 26 -5.02 -56.53 -5.98
C ARG A 26 -4.32 -57.89 -6.11
N LEU A 27 -5.08 -58.99 -6.09
CA LEU A 27 -4.56 -60.34 -6.31
C LEU A 27 -3.89 -60.45 -7.69
N ARG A 28 -4.52 -59.91 -8.74
CA ARG A 28 -3.95 -59.96 -10.10
C ARG A 28 -2.65 -59.15 -10.24
N ARG A 29 -2.48 -58.05 -9.49
CA ARG A 29 -1.31 -57.17 -9.58
C ARG A 29 -0.15 -57.57 -8.67
N ASN A 30 -0.45 -58.05 -7.47
CA ASN A 30 0.54 -58.28 -6.43
C ASN A 30 0.72 -59.77 -6.09
N GLY A 31 -0.13 -60.65 -6.61
CA GLY A 31 -0.13 -62.09 -6.28
C GLY A 31 -0.80 -62.42 -4.94
N ASP A 32 -1.14 -61.41 -4.13
CA ASP A 32 -1.75 -61.58 -2.81
C ASP A 32 -2.65 -60.40 -2.40
N PHE A 33 -3.28 -60.51 -1.23
CA PHE A 33 -4.24 -59.51 -0.72
C PHE A 33 -3.60 -58.46 0.21
N THR A 34 -2.37 -58.68 0.68
CA THR A 34 -1.70 -57.78 1.62
C THR A 34 -1.45 -56.40 0.99
N LEU A 35 -1.46 -55.36 1.83
CA LEU A 35 -1.08 -54.03 1.38
C LEU A 35 0.44 -53.99 1.17
N LYS A 36 0.90 -53.36 0.09
CA LYS A 36 2.34 -53.10 -0.13
C LYS A 36 2.99 -52.36 1.04
N LEU A 37 2.22 -51.53 1.74
CA LEU A 37 2.67 -50.84 2.95
C LEU A 37 2.96 -51.81 4.10
N ASP A 38 2.18 -52.88 4.24
CA ASP A 38 2.36 -53.85 5.33
C ASP A 38 3.54 -54.79 5.06
N LYS A 39 3.66 -55.27 3.81
CA LYS A 39 4.88 -55.96 3.36
C LYS A 39 6.14 -55.11 3.54
N LYS A 40 6.07 -53.83 3.17
CA LYS A 40 7.19 -52.89 3.33
C LYS A 40 7.50 -52.59 4.81
N LYS A 41 6.55 -52.71 5.74
CA LYS A 41 6.81 -52.61 7.19
C LYS A 41 7.56 -53.84 7.70
N GLU A 42 7.20 -55.02 7.20
CA GLU A 42 7.78 -56.31 7.57
C GLU A 42 9.19 -56.47 6.97
N ASP A 43 9.34 -56.19 5.67
CA ASP A 43 10.61 -56.32 4.92
C ASP A 43 11.68 -55.30 5.35
N LEU A 44 11.29 -54.09 5.76
CA LEU A 44 12.24 -53.04 6.17
C LEU A 44 12.60 -53.08 7.66
N GLY A 45 11.98 -53.96 8.46
CA GLY A 45 12.27 -54.10 9.89
C GLY A 45 12.03 -52.83 10.74
N TYR A 46 11.42 -51.79 10.20
CA TYR A 46 11.11 -50.56 10.93
C TYR A 46 9.76 -50.71 11.63
N THR A 47 9.78 -51.41 12.76
CA THR A 47 8.86 -51.07 13.85
C THR A 47 9.15 -49.62 14.21
N ARG A 48 8.14 -48.75 14.24
CA ARG A 48 8.32 -47.32 14.53
C ARG A 48 9.12 -47.16 15.83
N VAL A 49 10.36 -46.69 15.73
CA VAL A 49 11.25 -46.52 16.87
C VAL A 49 10.66 -45.45 17.79
N TYR A 50 10.56 -45.75 19.09
CA TYR A 50 9.90 -44.85 20.05
C TYR A 50 10.54 -43.47 20.07
N ARG A 51 11.87 -43.37 20.11
CA ARG A 51 12.59 -42.08 20.13
C ARG A 51 13.53 -41.97 18.93
N ILE A 52 13.39 -40.90 18.15
CA ILE A 52 14.23 -40.62 16.98
C ILE A 52 14.76 -39.19 17.03
N THR A 53 15.99 -39.00 16.53
CA THR A 53 16.54 -37.68 16.29
C THR A 53 16.18 -37.23 14.88
N MET A 54 15.60 -36.05 14.74
CA MET A 54 15.22 -35.50 13.44
C MET A 54 16.48 -35.19 12.62
N PRO A 55 16.63 -35.78 11.42
CA PRO A 55 17.79 -35.53 10.57
C PRO A 55 17.86 -34.05 10.18
N GLY A 56 19.06 -33.47 10.24
CA GLY A 56 19.35 -32.07 9.91
C GLY A 56 19.06 -31.05 11.02
N ARG A 57 18.00 -31.23 11.81
CA ARG A 57 17.61 -30.26 12.86
C ARG A 57 18.00 -30.65 14.28
N GLY A 58 18.34 -31.91 14.53
CA GLY A 58 18.79 -32.38 15.85
C GLY A 58 17.71 -32.53 16.93
N TYR A 59 16.49 -32.05 16.69
CA TYR A 59 15.37 -32.22 17.62
C TYR A 59 15.03 -33.69 17.85
N GLN A 60 14.81 -34.07 19.11
CA GLN A 60 14.33 -35.40 19.46
C GLN A 60 12.80 -35.48 19.32
N ARG A 61 12.31 -36.63 18.85
CA ARG A 61 10.89 -36.90 18.63
C ARG A 61 10.51 -38.24 19.21
N LEU A 62 9.32 -38.31 19.82
CA LEU A 62 8.76 -39.50 20.45
C LEU A 62 7.55 -40.02 19.64
N TYR A 63 7.42 -41.33 19.51
CA TYR A 63 6.32 -41.98 18.81
C TYR A 63 5.13 -42.16 19.75
N GLU A 64 4.15 -41.27 19.62
CA GLU A 64 2.94 -41.22 20.44
C GLU A 64 1.71 -41.04 19.53
N PRO A 65 1.22 -42.12 18.88
CA PRO A 65 0.23 -42.04 17.81
C PRO A 65 -1.18 -41.65 18.27
N THR A 66 -1.45 -41.64 19.57
CA THR A 66 -2.73 -41.21 20.14
C THR A 66 -2.69 -39.77 20.66
N HIS A 67 -1.49 -39.20 20.84
CA HIS A 67 -1.34 -37.90 21.48
C HIS A 67 -1.96 -36.77 20.64
N PRO A 68 -2.61 -35.76 21.26
CA PRO A 68 -3.26 -34.66 20.53
C PRO A 68 -2.30 -33.84 19.66
N LEU A 69 -1.06 -33.66 20.12
CA LEU A 69 -0.02 -32.88 19.44
C LEU A 69 0.87 -33.69 18.48
N ARG A 70 0.48 -34.93 18.14
CA ARG A 70 1.22 -35.73 17.18
C ARG A 70 1.19 -35.11 15.78
N ASP A 71 2.19 -35.42 14.98
CA ASP A 71 2.16 -35.14 13.55
C ASP A 71 1.40 -36.22 12.75
N SER A 72 1.39 -36.10 11.42
CA SER A 72 0.80 -37.09 10.52
C SER A 72 1.46 -38.47 10.57
N GLN A 73 2.69 -38.57 11.06
CA GLN A 73 3.44 -39.81 11.21
C GLN A 73 3.23 -40.46 12.59
N GLY A 74 2.55 -39.78 13.53
CA GLY A 74 2.34 -40.23 14.90
C GLY A 74 3.49 -39.87 15.85
N TYR A 75 4.37 -38.94 15.47
CA TYR A 75 5.49 -38.47 16.27
C TYR A 75 5.22 -37.08 16.85
N ILE A 76 5.65 -36.85 18.08
CA ILE A 76 5.65 -35.55 18.75
C ILE A 76 7.09 -35.11 19.03
N ALA A 77 7.38 -33.81 18.98
CA ALA A 77 8.67 -33.30 19.43
C ALA A 77 8.79 -33.43 20.96
N GLU A 78 9.91 -33.94 21.46
CA GLU A 78 10.10 -34.26 22.88
C GLU A 78 9.89 -33.04 23.80
N HIS A 79 10.46 -31.89 23.44
CA HIS A 79 10.24 -30.64 24.17
C HIS A 79 8.75 -30.23 24.25
N ARG A 80 7.93 -30.55 23.23
CA ARG A 80 6.48 -30.26 23.26
C ARG A 80 5.75 -31.24 24.17
N MET A 81 6.20 -32.50 24.21
CA MET A 81 5.65 -33.53 25.08
C MET A 81 5.91 -33.18 26.56
N VAL A 82 7.13 -32.80 26.92
CA VAL A 82 7.50 -32.39 28.29
C VAL A 82 6.63 -31.22 28.75
N MET A 83 6.47 -30.20 27.91
CA MET A 83 5.63 -29.04 28.25
C MET A 83 4.13 -29.36 28.27
N TYR A 84 3.68 -30.34 27.48
CA TYR A 84 2.30 -30.82 27.52
C TYR A 84 2.03 -31.64 28.79
N ALA A 85 3.01 -32.41 29.28
CA ALA A 85 2.89 -33.09 30.56
C ALA A 85 2.76 -32.10 31.73
N LYS A 86 3.45 -30.96 31.66
CA LYS A 86 3.40 -29.88 32.67
C LYS A 86 2.10 -29.08 32.64
N TYR A 87 1.68 -28.60 31.48
CA TYR A 87 0.57 -27.64 31.35
C TYR A 87 -0.71 -28.24 30.77
N GLY A 88 -0.64 -29.43 30.20
CA GLY A 88 -1.76 -30.08 29.54
C GLY A 88 -2.22 -29.33 28.29
N ALA A 89 -3.54 -29.28 28.09
CA ALA A 89 -4.15 -28.64 26.91
C ALA A 89 -4.03 -27.11 26.90
N ALA A 90 -3.90 -26.47 28.08
CA ALA A 90 -3.84 -25.02 28.23
C ALA A 90 -2.41 -24.57 28.51
N LEU A 91 -1.79 -23.87 27.56
CA LEU A 91 -0.47 -23.26 27.76
C LEU A 91 -0.60 -21.96 28.55
N PRO A 92 0.41 -21.62 29.37
CA PRO A 92 0.52 -20.28 29.93
C PRO A 92 0.85 -19.26 28.84
N ASP A 93 0.72 -17.98 29.18
CA ASP A 93 1.13 -16.87 28.34
C ASP A 93 2.65 -16.91 28.07
N CYS A 94 3.08 -16.17 27.04
CA CYS A 94 4.49 -16.06 26.67
C CYS A 94 5.35 -15.58 27.85
N GLU A 95 6.41 -16.33 28.19
CA GLU A 95 7.28 -16.03 29.33
C GLU A 95 7.96 -14.64 29.22
N LEU A 96 8.19 -14.14 27.99
CA LEU A 96 8.88 -12.87 27.77
C LEU A 96 7.96 -11.65 27.61
N CYS A 97 6.78 -11.82 27.00
CA CYS A 97 5.91 -10.67 26.68
C CYS A 97 4.48 -10.79 27.21
N GLY A 98 4.10 -11.92 27.82
CA GLY A 98 2.76 -12.12 28.39
C GLY A 98 1.63 -12.25 27.36
N VAL A 99 1.93 -12.39 26.06
CA VAL A 99 0.89 -12.64 25.05
C VAL A 99 0.31 -14.05 25.22
N PRO A 100 -1.03 -14.22 25.18
CA PRO A 100 -1.65 -15.52 25.32
C PRO A 100 -1.22 -16.48 24.22
N LEU A 101 -0.87 -17.70 24.63
CA LEU A 101 -0.37 -18.75 23.74
C LEU A 101 -1.36 -19.89 23.62
N ASN A 102 -1.28 -20.59 22.50
CA ASN A 102 -1.91 -21.89 22.32
C ASN A 102 -0.93 -22.82 21.60
N TRP A 103 -1.23 -24.11 21.56
CA TRP A 103 -0.33 -25.10 20.99
C TRP A 103 -0.07 -24.93 19.48
N SER A 104 -0.94 -24.23 18.74
CA SER A 104 -0.72 -23.98 17.31
C SER A 104 0.20 -22.78 17.07
N THR A 105 0.25 -21.80 17.98
CA THR A 105 1.06 -20.58 17.84
C THR A 105 2.32 -20.56 18.70
N CYS A 106 2.42 -21.41 19.73
CA CYS A 106 3.56 -21.40 20.64
C CYS A 106 4.82 -22.04 20.03
N HIS A 107 5.96 -21.49 20.40
CA HIS A 107 7.27 -22.14 20.29
C HIS A 107 7.72 -22.56 21.69
N ILE A 108 8.11 -23.82 21.85
CA ILE A 108 8.81 -24.25 23.06
C ILE A 108 10.30 -24.04 22.80
N ASP A 109 10.88 -23.08 23.51
CA ASP A 109 12.27 -22.65 23.36
C ASP A 109 13.15 -23.33 24.40
N HIS A 110 14.37 -23.69 23.99
CA HIS A 110 15.45 -24.16 24.86
C HIS A 110 16.25 -22.94 25.35
N LYS A 111 16.22 -22.67 26.65
CA LYS A 111 16.89 -21.51 27.26
C LYS A 111 18.40 -21.52 26.98
N ASP A 112 19.02 -22.70 26.95
CA ASP A 112 20.44 -22.92 26.66
C ASP A 112 20.79 -23.08 25.16
N ARG A 113 19.80 -23.08 24.27
CA ARG A 113 19.91 -23.39 22.83
C ARG A 113 20.37 -24.82 22.49
N ASP A 114 20.46 -25.73 23.44
CA ASP A 114 20.71 -27.13 23.17
C ASP A 114 19.39 -27.87 22.92
N VAL A 115 19.12 -28.17 21.65
CA VAL A 115 17.91 -28.88 21.20
C VAL A 115 17.76 -30.29 21.77
N LYS A 116 18.82 -30.85 22.37
CA LYS A 116 18.80 -32.16 23.04
C LYS A 116 18.51 -32.06 24.53
N ASN A 117 18.68 -30.90 25.14
CA ASN A 117 18.44 -30.69 26.57
C ASN A 117 16.96 -30.41 26.85
N ASN A 118 16.15 -31.45 26.86
CA ASN A 118 14.69 -31.36 27.04
C ASN A 118 14.25 -31.41 28.52
N VAL A 119 15.13 -31.06 29.47
CA VAL A 119 14.73 -30.94 30.89
C VAL A 119 13.70 -29.82 31.05
N GLU A 120 12.71 -30.01 31.92
CA GLU A 120 11.56 -29.11 32.05
C GLU A 120 11.99 -27.66 32.35
N GLU A 121 13.01 -27.48 33.18
CA GLU A 121 13.50 -26.17 33.63
C GLU A 121 14.18 -25.38 32.50
N ASN A 122 14.74 -26.09 31.51
CA ASN A 122 15.38 -25.50 30.34
C ASN A 122 14.37 -25.12 29.25
N LEU A 123 13.12 -25.58 29.35
CA LEU A 123 12.09 -25.29 28.37
C LEU A 123 11.23 -24.11 28.81
N ARG A 124 10.82 -23.29 27.84
CA ARG A 124 9.86 -22.21 28.08
C ARG A 124 8.92 -21.99 26.89
N PRO A 125 7.66 -21.62 27.12
CA PRO A 125 6.73 -21.29 26.05
C PRO A 125 6.89 -19.83 25.64
N LEU A 126 7.19 -19.60 24.36
CA LEU A 126 7.35 -18.28 23.77
C LEU A 126 6.42 -18.09 22.55
N CYS A 127 6.05 -16.84 22.27
CA CYS A 127 5.47 -16.49 20.98
C CYS A 127 6.54 -16.49 19.88
N PRO A 128 6.17 -16.65 18.59
CA PRO A 128 7.13 -16.69 17.49
C PRO A 128 8.04 -15.44 17.42
N PRO A 129 7.53 -14.20 17.64
CA PRO A 129 8.39 -13.03 17.72
C PRO A 129 9.42 -13.14 18.86
N CYS A 130 8.99 -13.41 20.09
CA CYS A 130 9.92 -13.51 21.22
C CYS A 130 10.97 -14.59 21.00
N ASN A 131 10.59 -15.77 20.50
CA ASN A 131 11.54 -16.84 20.20
C ASN A 131 12.59 -16.42 19.14
N THR A 132 12.18 -15.71 18.11
CA THR A 132 13.04 -15.29 16.99
C THR A 132 13.94 -14.12 17.37
N TRP A 133 13.42 -13.18 18.16
CA TRP A 133 14.08 -11.93 18.50
C TRP A 133 14.78 -11.94 19.88
N ARG A 134 14.70 -13.05 20.64
CA ARG A 134 15.29 -13.18 22.00
C ARG A 134 16.79 -12.85 22.07
N ASP A 135 17.52 -13.11 20.99
CA ASP A 135 18.97 -12.93 20.88
C ASP A 135 19.33 -11.82 19.88
N TYR A 136 18.34 -11.05 19.45
CA TYR A 136 18.60 -10.00 18.50
C TYR A 136 19.41 -8.89 19.18
N PRO A 137 20.61 -8.57 18.68
CA PRO A 137 21.45 -7.57 19.31
C PRO A 137 20.75 -6.21 19.26
N ALA A 138 21.11 -5.29 20.16
CA ALA A 138 20.55 -3.94 20.16
C ALA A 138 20.68 -3.33 18.74
N GLN A 139 19.64 -2.68 18.23
CA GLN A 139 19.63 -2.16 16.86
C GLN A 139 20.81 -1.21 16.62
N ALA A 140 21.22 -0.47 17.65
CA ALA A 140 22.39 0.41 17.60
C ALA A 140 23.74 -0.34 17.48
N SER A 141 23.84 -1.60 17.89
CA SER A 141 25.08 -2.40 17.74
C SER A 141 25.24 -3.03 16.35
N LEU A 142 24.22 -2.98 15.50
CA LEU A 142 24.32 -3.50 14.14
C LEU A 142 25.14 -2.58 13.24
N GLU A 143 26.10 -3.14 12.51
CA GLU A 143 27.08 -2.39 11.71
C GLU A 143 26.44 -1.47 10.66
N LYS A 144 25.37 -1.95 10.01
CA LYS A 144 24.66 -1.24 8.94
C LYS A 144 23.74 -0.13 9.42
N ASN A 145 23.47 -0.06 10.73
CA ASN A 145 22.53 0.91 11.28
C ASN A 145 23.24 2.23 11.61
N HIS A 146 22.52 3.34 11.41
CA HIS A 146 22.98 4.64 11.90
C HIS A 146 23.03 4.63 13.43
N ARG A 147 24.13 5.12 13.99
CA ARG A 147 24.35 5.25 15.43
C ARG A 147 24.49 6.72 15.79
N ILE A 148 23.81 7.13 16.84
CA ILE A 148 23.87 8.49 17.36
C ILE A 148 24.13 8.38 18.84
N THR A 149 25.21 9.02 19.27
CA THR A 149 25.69 8.96 20.65
C THR A 149 25.55 10.34 21.27
N ILE A 150 24.70 10.42 22.30
CA ILE A 150 24.49 11.64 23.08
C ILE A 150 24.70 11.26 24.56
N ASP A 151 25.60 11.97 25.24
CA ASP A 151 25.91 11.78 26.66
C ASP A 151 26.24 10.32 27.04
N GLY A 152 26.98 9.62 26.17
CA GLY A 152 27.38 8.22 26.37
C GLY A 152 26.30 7.19 26.03
N VAL A 153 25.07 7.61 25.73
CA VAL A 153 23.99 6.73 25.28
C VAL A 153 23.99 6.65 23.75
N THR A 154 24.12 5.43 23.22
CA THR A 154 24.13 5.19 21.77
C THR A 154 22.84 4.49 21.35
N LEU A 155 22.04 5.17 20.53
CA LEU A 155 20.78 4.66 19.98
C LEU A 155 20.73 4.90 18.48
N THR A 156 19.83 4.19 17.80
CA THR A 156 19.50 4.48 16.40
C THR A 156 18.68 5.78 16.29
N PRO A 157 18.66 6.44 15.12
CA PRO A 157 17.81 7.62 14.91
C PRO A 157 16.32 7.38 15.21
N GLU A 158 15.85 6.16 14.98
CA GLU A 158 14.45 5.77 15.20
C GLU A 158 14.15 5.42 16.67
N GLU A 159 15.15 4.96 17.43
CA GLU A 159 15.04 4.87 18.89
C GLU A 159 15.06 6.27 19.52
N TRP A 160 15.96 7.14 19.07
CA TRP A 160 16.00 8.55 19.50
C TRP A 160 14.69 9.29 19.22
N SER A 161 14.03 9.04 18.08
CA SER A 161 12.73 9.67 17.77
C SER A 161 11.61 9.26 18.72
N ARG A 162 11.76 8.15 19.46
CA ARG A 162 10.80 7.65 20.45
C ARG A 162 11.14 8.09 21.89
N VAL A 163 12.32 8.66 22.12
CA VAL A 163 12.71 9.18 23.43
C VAL A 163 11.79 10.35 23.80
N PRO A 164 11.19 10.36 25.00
CA PRO A 164 10.37 11.48 25.46
C PRO A 164 11.12 12.80 25.36
N GLY A 165 10.49 13.80 24.71
CA GLY A 165 11.09 15.12 24.50
C GLY A 165 11.72 15.35 23.13
N VAL A 166 11.99 14.29 22.35
CA VAL A 166 12.47 14.43 20.97
C VAL A 166 11.28 14.74 20.04
N LYS A 167 11.39 15.85 19.29
CA LYS A 167 10.30 16.37 18.42
C LYS A 167 10.52 16.08 16.93
N VAL A 168 11.52 15.28 16.59
CA VAL A 168 11.94 15.02 15.20
C VAL A 168 11.94 13.51 14.90
N SER A 169 11.59 13.16 13.66
CA SER A 169 11.60 11.76 13.22
C SER A 169 13.01 11.26 12.95
N GLY A 170 13.21 9.93 13.01
CA GLY A 170 14.50 9.31 12.70
C GLY A 170 15.04 9.71 11.32
N ARG A 171 14.15 9.83 10.32
CA ARG A 171 14.51 10.32 8.98
C ARG A 171 15.04 11.76 8.98
N THR A 172 14.47 12.63 9.81
CA THR A 172 14.93 14.01 9.97
C THR A 172 16.33 14.04 10.60
N ILE A 173 16.54 13.21 11.63
CA ILE A 173 17.82 13.09 12.32
C ILE A 173 18.91 12.60 11.34
N ILE A 174 18.63 11.56 10.55
CA ILE A 174 19.55 11.07 9.49
C ILE A 174 19.89 12.19 8.50
N GLY A 175 18.87 12.94 8.04
CA GLY A 175 19.08 14.05 7.13
C GLY A 175 19.89 15.21 7.74
N ARG A 176 19.83 15.42 9.05
CA ARG A 176 20.66 16.41 9.75
C ARG A 176 22.10 15.93 9.84
N LYS A 177 22.33 14.66 10.20
CA LYS A 177 23.66 14.04 10.19
C LYS A 177 24.33 14.13 8.81
N SER A 178 23.59 13.86 7.73
CA SER A 178 24.13 13.97 6.36
C SER A 178 24.47 15.42 5.96
N ARG A 179 23.96 16.41 6.67
CA ARG A 179 24.28 17.85 6.49
C ARG A 179 25.35 18.34 7.47
N GLY A 180 26.00 17.44 8.21
CA GLY A 180 27.08 17.77 9.13
C GLY A 180 26.65 18.23 10.52
N TYR A 181 25.39 18.03 10.92
CA TYR A 181 24.95 18.37 12.27
C TYR A 181 25.66 17.47 13.31
N SER A 182 25.92 18.03 14.49
CA SER A 182 26.36 17.28 15.67
C SER A 182 25.27 16.26 16.07
N ASP A 183 25.63 15.23 16.85
CA ASP A 183 24.66 14.23 17.32
C ASP A 183 23.55 14.87 18.15
N PHE A 184 23.92 15.78 19.05
CA PHE A 184 22.98 16.55 19.87
C PHE A 184 22.05 17.42 19.00
N ASP A 185 22.59 18.21 18.07
CA ASP A 185 21.77 19.08 17.22
C ASP A 185 20.90 18.29 16.25
N ALA A 186 21.39 17.14 15.78
CA ALA A 186 20.62 16.26 14.91
C ALA A 186 19.30 15.84 15.59
N VAL A 187 19.35 15.54 16.90
CA VAL A 187 18.20 15.11 17.69
C VAL A 187 17.38 16.28 18.25
N TYR A 188 18.02 17.28 18.86
CA TYR A 188 17.31 18.29 19.65
C TYR A 188 17.13 19.65 18.98
N ALA A 189 17.84 19.95 17.88
CA ALA A 189 17.66 21.24 17.22
C ALA A 189 16.21 21.42 16.76
N GLN A 190 15.71 22.65 16.85
CA GLN A 190 14.36 22.96 16.40
C GLN A 190 14.21 22.66 14.91
N LYS A 191 13.05 22.15 14.51
CA LYS A 191 12.74 21.90 13.11
C LYS A 191 12.48 23.26 12.45
N ILE A 192 13.46 23.78 11.72
CA ILE A 192 13.29 24.97 10.87
C ILE A 192 12.44 24.55 9.66
N THR A 193 11.13 24.48 9.82
CA THR A 193 10.24 24.36 8.67
C THR A 193 10.06 25.73 8.05
N HIS A 194 10.16 25.83 6.72
CA HIS A 194 9.72 27.00 5.95
C HIS A 194 8.18 27.25 6.03
N ASN A 195 7.49 26.68 7.02
CA ASN A 195 6.03 26.73 7.17
C ASN A 195 5.51 28.03 7.81
N GLY A 196 6.36 29.06 7.95
CA GLY A 196 5.97 30.36 8.49
C GLY A 196 5.36 31.33 7.47
N ARG A 197 5.63 31.15 6.17
CA ARG A 197 4.95 31.95 5.14
C ARG A 197 3.69 31.23 4.74
N LYS A 198 2.52 31.72 5.19
CA LYS A 198 1.24 31.40 4.55
C LYS A 198 1.47 31.55 3.05
N ARG A 199 1.14 30.51 2.28
CA ARG A 199 1.19 30.59 0.82
C ARG A 199 0.31 31.78 0.44
N ILE A 200 0.92 32.89 0.01
CA ILE A 200 0.16 34.02 -0.50
C ILE A 200 -0.54 33.44 -1.72
N ALA A 201 -1.87 33.37 -1.68
CA ALA A 201 -2.63 32.93 -2.83
C ALA A 201 -2.21 33.82 -4.01
N PRO A 202 -1.84 33.24 -5.16
CA PRO A 202 -1.52 34.06 -6.33
C PRO A 202 -2.71 34.98 -6.59
N ALA A 203 -2.43 36.26 -6.90
CA ALA A 203 -3.48 37.20 -7.23
C ALA A 203 -4.37 36.60 -8.34
N PRO A 204 -5.71 36.72 -8.24
CA PRO A 204 -6.59 36.22 -9.29
C PRO A 204 -6.19 36.86 -10.61
N LYS A 205 -5.94 36.02 -11.64
CA LYS A 205 -5.68 36.51 -12.99
C LYS A 205 -6.94 37.22 -13.46
N THR A 206 -6.88 38.54 -13.65
CA THR A 206 -8.02 39.26 -14.24
C THR A 206 -8.08 38.91 -15.73
N ASN A 207 -9.25 38.50 -16.23
CA ASN A 207 -9.44 38.23 -17.66
C ASN A 207 -9.10 39.48 -18.49
N HIS A 208 -8.60 39.26 -19.71
CA HIS A 208 -8.27 40.35 -20.63
C HIS A 208 -9.52 41.19 -20.93
N LYS A 209 -9.39 42.50 -21.21
CA LYS A 209 -10.54 43.45 -21.30
C LYS A 209 -11.64 42.97 -22.28
N HIS A 210 -11.26 42.28 -23.35
CA HIS A 210 -12.16 41.73 -24.38
C HIS A 210 -12.87 40.42 -23.98
N GLU A 211 -12.42 39.74 -22.92
CA GLU A 211 -13.02 38.49 -22.40
C GLU A 211 -13.94 38.74 -21.18
N ARG A 212 -14.12 40.02 -20.81
CA ARG A 212 -14.99 40.39 -19.70
C ARG A 212 -16.44 40.35 -20.18
N SER A 213 -17.30 39.71 -19.40
CA SER A 213 -18.76 39.66 -19.61
C SER A 213 -19.44 41.04 -19.77
N ASN A 214 -18.73 42.12 -19.42
CA ASN A 214 -19.20 43.49 -19.48
C ASN A 214 -18.80 44.21 -20.79
N ALA A 215 -18.13 43.54 -21.73
CA ALA A 215 -17.80 44.11 -23.02
C ALA A 215 -19.06 44.14 -23.92
N VAL A 216 -19.45 45.33 -24.38
CA VAL A 216 -20.60 45.51 -25.28
C VAL A 216 -20.17 45.11 -26.69
N ALA A 217 -20.59 43.93 -27.14
CA ALA A 217 -20.42 43.48 -28.51
C ALA A 217 -21.48 44.14 -29.40
N ILE A 218 -21.05 44.76 -30.49
CA ILE A 218 -21.90 45.48 -31.44
C ILE A 218 -21.68 44.88 -32.82
N SER A 219 -22.78 44.46 -33.45
CA SER A 219 -22.78 43.82 -34.77
C SER A 219 -23.26 44.80 -35.84
N ILE A 220 -22.45 45.00 -36.87
CA ILE A 220 -22.76 45.87 -38.02
C ILE A 220 -22.59 45.06 -39.30
N GLU A 221 -23.67 44.93 -40.08
CA GLU A 221 -23.72 44.25 -41.38
C GLU A 221 -23.11 42.84 -41.45
N GLY A 222 -22.99 42.16 -40.30
CA GLY A 222 -22.42 40.81 -40.16
C GLY A 222 -21.06 40.75 -39.45
N VAL A 223 -20.40 41.89 -39.23
CA VAL A 223 -19.15 41.98 -38.46
C VAL A 223 -19.45 42.33 -37.02
N THR A 224 -18.97 41.53 -36.07
CA THR A 224 -19.18 41.76 -34.62
C THR A 224 -17.85 42.11 -33.97
N MET A 225 -17.78 43.29 -33.35
CA MET A 225 -16.61 43.77 -32.60
C MET A 225 -17.07 44.42 -31.29
N THR A 226 -16.16 44.59 -30.33
CA THR A 226 -16.45 45.33 -29.10
C THR A 226 -16.54 46.83 -29.37
N ALA A 227 -17.30 47.58 -28.55
CA ALA A 227 -17.36 49.05 -28.65
C ALA A 227 -15.95 49.71 -28.58
N ALA A 228 -15.02 49.11 -27.82
CA ALA A 228 -13.63 49.56 -27.75
C ALA A 228 -12.90 49.41 -29.09
N GLU A 229 -13.06 48.26 -29.76
CA GLU A 229 -12.47 48.00 -31.06
C GLU A 229 -13.12 48.87 -32.15
N TRP A 230 -14.45 49.02 -32.12
CA TRP A 230 -15.15 49.94 -33.00
C TRP A 230 -14.67 51.39 -32.84
N SER A 231 -14.41 51.85 -31.62
CA SER A 231 -13.88 53.21 -31.38
C SER A 231 -12.49 53.46 -31.95
N ARG A 232 -11.70 52.39 -32.19
CA ARG A 232 -10.35 52.45 -32.77
C ARG A 232 -10.35 52.25 -34.27
N PHE A 233 -11.50 51.87 -34.84
CA PHE A 233 -11.62 51.61 -36.25
C PHE A 233 -11.50 52.92 -37.04
N ASP A 234 -10.78 52.88 -38.15
CA ASP A 234 -10.55 54.02 -39.02
C ASP A 234 -11.87 54.49 -39.67
N GLY A 235 -12.38 55.64 -39.20
CA GLY A 235 -13.71 56.17 -39.54
C GLY A 235 -14.68 56.31 -38.36
N ALA A 236 -14.33 55.82 -37.16
CA ALA A 236 -15.11 56.09 -35.96
C ALA A 236 -15.02 57.57 -35.54
N ALA A 237 -16.16 58.20 -35.30
CA ALA A 237 -16.23 59.62 -34.96
C ALA A 237 -16.35 59.88 -33.45
N VAL A 238 -16.51 58.83 -32.65
CA VAL A 238 -16.78 58.93 -31.21
C VAL A 238 -16.04 57.86 -30.39
N THR A 239 -15.92 58.11 -29.09
CA THR A 239 -15.20 57.24 -28.14
C THR A 239 -16.01 56.01 -27.76
N GLU A 240 -15.34 54.99 -27.20
CA GLU A 240 -15.95 53.75 -26.67
C GLU A 240 -17.21 54.01 -25.83
N ASN A 241 -17.13 54.92 -24.86
CA ASN A 241 -18.26 55.21 -23.97
C ASN A 241 -19.46 55.82 -24.73
N THR A 242 -19.19 56.74 -25.66
CA THR A 242 -20.27 57.35 -26.47
C THR A 242 -20.95 56.32 -27.38
N ILE A 243 -20.19 55.37 -27.93
CA ILE A 243 -20.76 54.25 -28.71
C ILE A 243 -21.66 53.40 -27.81
N ILE A 244 -21.19 53.04 -26.61
CA ILE A 244 -21.96 52.24 -25.64
C ILE A 244 -23.26 52.95 -25.25
N ASP A 245 -23.19 54.25 -24.93
CA ASP A 245 -24.35 55.01 -24.49
C ASP A 245 -25.40 55.13 -25.61
N ARG A 246 -24.96 55.39 -26.85
CA ARG A 246 -25.86 55.44 -28.02
C ARG A 246 -26.50 54.10 -28.32
N PHE A 247 -25.71 53.02 -28.29
CA PHE A 247 -26.22 51.68 -28.52
C PHE A 247 -27.27 51.28 -27.47
N ARG A 248 -27.02 51.60 -26.19
CA ARG A 248 -28.00 51.40 -25.10
C ARG A 248 -29.23 52.29 -25.23
N ALA A 249 -29.08 53.48 -25.81
CA ALA A 249 -30.19 54.36 -26.17
C ALA A 249 -30.95 53.92 -27.44
N GLY A 250 -30.60 52.75 -28.01
CA GLY A 250 -31.30 52.16 -29.16
C GLY A 250 -30.94 52.76 -30.51
N TRP A 251 -29.81 53.46 -30.61
CA TRP A 251 -29.32 53.96 -31.89
C TRP A 251 -28.96 52.82 -32.82
N ASP A 252 -29.11 53.05 -34.12
CA ASP A 252 -28.55 52.14 -35.12
C ASP A 252 -27.04 51.99 -34.90
N ALA A 253 -26.55 50.76 -35.00
CA ALA A 253 -25.16 50.44 -34.69
C ALA A 253 -24.16 51.20 -35.56
N THR A 254 -24.48 51.44 -36.84
CA THR A 254 -23.61 52.24 -37.71
C THR A 254 -23.62 53.70 -37.30
N GLU A 255 -24.81 54.27 -37.09
CA GLU A 255 -24.98 55.68 -36.71
C GLU A 255 -24.36 56.00 -35.36
N ALA A 256 -24.41 55.04 -34.42
CA ALA A 256 -23.82 55.17 -33.11
C ALA A 256 -22.30 55.43 -33.17
N ILE A 257 -21.61 54.89 -34.18
CA ILE A 257 -20.16 54.99 -34.36
C ILE A 257 -19.77 56.20 -35.21
N VAL A 258 -20.47 56.43 -36.33
CA VAL A 258 -20.03 57.43 -37.30
C VAL A 258 -20.52 58.84 -36.98
N THR A 259 -21.59 59.00 -36.20
CA THR A 259 -22.17 60.32 -35.92
C THR A 259 -21.31 61.12 -34.94
N PRO A 260 -20.73 62.29 -35.28
CA PRO A 260 -19.93 63.07 -34.35
C PRO A 260 -20.79 63.60 -33.19
N ALA A 261 -20.20 63.77 -32.00
CA ALA A 261 -20.94 64.24 -30.82
C ALA A 261 -21.33 65.73 -30.86
N PHE A 262 -20.73 66.54 -31.76
CA PHE A 262 -21.03 67.97 -31.94
C PHE A 262 -21.16 68.33 -33.44
N ARG A 263 -21.80 69.48 -33.76
CA ARG A 263 -22.28 69.89 -35.10
C ARG A 263 -21.35 69.52 -36.27
N ARG A 264 -21.95 68.98 -37.33
CA ARG A 264 -21.30 68.37 -38.51
C ARG A 264 -20.33 69.34 -39.21
N PRO A 265 -19.04 68.97 -39.36
CA PRO A 265 -18.13 69.63 -40.29
C PRO A 265 -18.54 69.37 -41.75
N ALA A 266 -18.18 70.28 -42.67
CA ALA A 266 -18.38 70.06 -44.10
C ALA A 266 -17.67 68.79 -44.58
N GLY A 267 -18.36 67.93 -45.34
CA GLY A 267 -17.83 66.67 -45.87
C GLY A 267 -18.16 65.40 -45.06
N TYR A 268 -18.97 65.50 -44.00
CA TYR A 268 -19.40 64.35 -43.19
C TYR A 268 -20.11 63.23 -43.99
N GLU A 269 -20.94 63.60 -44.97
CA GLU A 269 -21.68 62.63 -45.80
C GLU A 269 -20.74 61.80 -46.68
N ALA A 270 -19.66 62.40 -47.19
CA ALA A 270 -18.65 61.69 -47.97
C ALA A 270 -17.91 60.63 -47.13
N LYS A 271 -17.52 60.98 -45.90
CA LYS A 271 -16.90 60.02 -44.96
C LYS A 271 -17.85 58.89 -44.56
N THR A 272 -19.14 59.21 -44.40
CA THR A 272 -20.18 58.21 -44.08
C THR A 272 -20.36 57.23 -45.26
N ALA A 273 -20.33 57.73 -46.49
CA ALA A 273 -20.41 56.91 -47.71
C ALA A 273 -19.15 56.04 -47.89
N GLU A 274 -17.96 56.60 -47.65
CA GLU A 274 -16.69 55.87 -47.69
C GLU A 274 -16.66 54.74 -46.64
N PHE A 275 -17.14 55.02 -45.42
CA PHE A 275 -17.26 54.02 -44.35
C PHE A 275 -18.19 52.87 -44.74
N ARG A 276 -19.38 53.18 -45.28
CA ARG A 276 -20.32 52.16 -45.77
C ARG A 276 -19.70 51.31 -46.89
N ALA A 277 -18.91 51.91 -47.77
CA ALA A 277 -18.20 51.18 -48.82
C ALA A 277 -17.12 50.25 -48.25
N LYS A 278 -16.33 50.73 -47.27
CA LYS A 278 -15.24 49.95 -46.62
C LYS A 278 -15.78 48.79 -45.79
N VAL A 279 -16.92 48.97 -45.10
CA VAL A 279 -17.62 47.88 -44.39
C VAL A 279 -18.10 46.81 -45.37
N ARG A 280 -18.65 47.21 -46.52
CA ARG A 280 -19.05 46.28 -47.59
C ARG A 280 -17.84 45.51 -48.16
N GLU A 281 -16.68 46.15 -48.29
CA GLU A 281 -15.43 45.48 -48.72
C GLU A 281 -14.95 44.44 -47.70
N LEU A 282 -14.92 44.80 -46.41
CA LEU A 282 -14.50 43.88 -45.33
C LEU A 282 -15.42 42.65 -45.23
N LYS A 283 -16.73 42.84 -45.45
CA LYS A 283 -17.68 41.73 -45.54
C LYS A 283 -17.34 40.74 -46.67
N GLY A 284 -16.83 41.24 -47.80
CA GLY A 284 -16.39 40.40 -48.92
C GLY A 284 -15.10 39.60 -48.65
N ARG A 285 -14.32 39.97 -47.62
CA ARG A 285 -13.11 39.26 -47.20
C ARG A 285 -13.35 38.25 -46.07
N ALA A 286 -14.51 38.29 -45.42
CA ALA A 286 -14.88 37.45 -44.27
C ALA A 286 -15.87 36.32 -44.62
N ALA A 287 -16.19 36.14 -45.91
CA ALA A 287 -16.92 35.01 -46.48
C ALA A 287 -15.96 34.07 -47.21
#